data_AF-A0A4R4FFP8-F1
#
_entry.id   AF-A0A4R4FFP8-F1
#
_cell.length_a   1.000
_cell.length_b   1.000
_cell.length_c   1.000
_cell.angle_alpha   90.00
_cell.angle_beta   90.00
_cell.angle_gamma   90.00
#
_symmetry.space_group_name_H-M   'P 1'
#
loop_
_entity.id
_entity.type
_entity.pdbx_description
1 polymer ?
#
loop_
_entity_poly.entity_id
_entity_poly.type
_entity_poly.pdbx_seq_one_letter_code
_entity_poly.pdbx_strand_id
1 'polypeptide(L)'
;MAETALFTFDDAHKNEQEVMQMTKCVKCGSELREGSVFCTYCGAKAGSMPEAGKAGVQTEEAVACKDGLEGLFSGIRAYVKNETDKQQKELAEKEARIHTLEQERKEQEALIARLREELKNRADKDTDAPAPVKNECPKCGNALSEDMVFCNQCGTKVR
;
A
#
# COMPACT_ATOMS: atom_id res chain seq x y z
N MET A 1 1.47 -28.64 -25.35
CA MET A 1 1.11 -29.81 -24.51
C MET A 1 0.99 -29.29 -23.09
N ALA A 2 -0.15 -28.95 -22.50
CA ALA A 2 -1.55 -28.78 -22.83
C ALA A 2 -2.06 -27.84 -21.69
N GLU A 3 -2.89 -26.83 -21.95
CA GLU A 3 -4.33 -26.86 -21.63
C GLU A 3 -4.59 -27.23 -20.15
N THR A 4 -5.35 -26.53 -19.32
CA THR A 4 -6.47 -25.61 -19.51
C THR A 4 -6.97 -25.38 -18.08
N ALA A 5 -7.11 -24.14 -17.64
CA ALA A 5 -8.03 -23.80 -16.55
C ALA A 5 -8.40 -22.32 -16.69
N LEU A 6 -9.03 -22.01 -17.83
CA LEU A 6 -9.97 -20.89 -17.89
C LEU A 6 -11.09 -21.24 -16.91
N PHE A 7 -11.04 -20.67 -15.72
CA PHE A 7 -12.18 -20.67 -14.82
C PHE A 7 -13.20 -19.71 -15.44
N THR A 8 -14.10 -20.29 -16.23
CA THR A 8 -15.25 -19.61 -16.84
C THR A 8 -16.11 -19.06 -15.71
N PHE A 9 -16.12 -17.74 -15.58
CA PHE A 9 -16.95 -16.97 -14.66
C PHE A 9 -18.36 -16.79 -15.26
N ASP A 10 -18.99 -17.89 -15.63
CA ASP A 10 -20.31 -17.89 -16.28
C ASP A 10 -21.11 -19.08 -15.75
N ASP A 11 -21.70 -18.93 -14.55
CA ASP A 11 -22.92 -19.67 -14.15
C ASP A 11 -23.44 -19.18 -12.78
N ALA A 12 -24.06 -17.99 -12.75
CA ALA A 12 -24.99 -17.61 -11.67
C ALA A 12 -25.90 -16.41 -12.02
N HIS A 13 -26.19 -16.15 -13.29
CA HIS A 13 -27.34 -15.28 -13.64
C HIS A 13 -28.62 -16.11 -13.62
N LYS A 14 -29.01 -16.56 -12.42
CA LYS A 14 -30.27 -17.28 -12.19
C LYS A 14 -31.13 -16.46 -11.24
N ASN A 15 -31.98 -15.65 -11.87
CA ASN A 15 -33.34 -15.34 -11.43
C ASN A 15 -33.53 -14.98 -9.94
N GLU A 16 -33.46 -13.69 -9.65
CA GLU A 16 -34.34 -13.05 -8.68
C GLU A 16 -34.49 -11.58 -9.10
N GLN A 17 -35.33 -11.35 -10.12
CA GLN A 17 -35.91 -10.03 -10.33
C GLN A 17 -36.94 -9.81 -9.22
N GLU A 18 -36.46 -9.42 -8.04
CA GLU A 18 -37.29 -8.69 -7.10
C GLU A 18 -37.72 -7.40 -7.78
N VAL A 19 -39.01 -7.30 -8.09
CA VAL A 19 -39.63 -6.09 -8.61
C VAL A 19 -39.45 -5.02 -7.53
N MET A 20 -38.42 -4.18 -7.65
CA MET A 20 -38.33 -2.93 -6.91
C MET A 20 -39.48 -2.05 -7.38
N GLN A 21 -40.63 -2.20 -6.76
CA GLN A 21 -41.78 -1.37 -7.03
C GLN A 21 -41.41 0.06 -6.62
N MET A 22 -41.42 0.95 -7.63
CA MET A 22 -41.09 2.36 -7.51
C MET A 22 -42.39 3.15 -7.62
N THR A 23 -42.61 4.05 -6.68
CA THR A 23 -43.75 4.97 -6.64
C THR A 23 -43.29 6.38 -6.98
N LYS A 24 -44.12 7.18 -7.62
CA LYS A 24 -43.79 8.58 -7.94
C LYS A 24 -44.21 9.48 -6.79
N CYS A 25 -43.35 10.45 -6.46
CA CYS A 25 -43.70 11.50 -5.53
C CYS A 25 -44.93 12.24 -6.02
N VAL A 26 -45.98 12.29 -5.21
CA VAL A 26 -47.20 13.05 -5.51
C VAL A 26 -46.96 14.55 -5.65
N LYS A 27 -45.84 15.07 -5.10
CA LYS A 27 -45.52 16.51 -5.12
C LYS A 27 -44.60 16.91 -6.27
N CYS A 28 -43.53 16.16 -6.53
CA CYS A 28 -42.51 16.55 -7.52
C CYS A 28 -42.31 15.53 -8.65
N GLY A 29 -43.02 14.40 -8.64
CA GLY A 29 -42.94 13.37 -9.67
C GLY A 29 -41.68 12.49 -9.64
N SER A 30 -40.73 12.76 -8.74
CA SER A 30 -39.51 11.95 -8.60
C SER A 30 -39.82 10.50 -8.23
N GLU A 31 -38.95 9.58 -8.65
CA GLU A 31 -39.07 8.15 -8.36
C GLU A 31 -38.62 7.87 -6.92
N LEU A 32 -39.49 7.19 -6.16
CA LEU A 32 -39.31 6.81 -4.77
C LEU A 32 -39.42 5.30 -4.66
N ARG A 33 -38.59 4.71 -3.79
CA ARG A 33 -38.72 3.31 -3.41
C ARG A 33 -39.96 3.13 -2.53
N GLU A 34 -40.69 2.02 -2.73
CA GLU A 34 -41.78 1.64 -1.80
C GLU A 34 -41.27 1.53 -0.35
N GLY A 35 -42.04 2.08 0.58
CA GLY A 35 -41.67 2.20 2.00
C GLY A 35 -40.85 3.45 2.36
N SER A 36 -40.51 4.31 1.41
CA SER A 36 -39.90 5.61 1.72
C SER A 36 -40.86 6.51 2.50
N VAL A 37 -40.40 7.09 3.61
CA VAL A 37 -41.22 7.97 4.46
C VAL A 37 -41.34 9.37 3.87
N PHE A 38 -40.33 9.80 3.12
CA PHE A 38 -40.26 11.10 2.46
C PHE A 38 -39.53 11.01 1.12
N CYS A 39 -39.85 11.92 0.22
CA CYS A 39 -39.14 12.13 -1.03
C CYS A 39 -37.76 12.73 -0.75
N THR A 40 -36.71 12.04 -1.17
CA THR A 40 -35.32 12.50 -1.04
C THR A 40 -35.01 13.74 -1.87
N TYR A 41 -35.83 14.04 -2.88
CA TYR A 41 -35.63 15.18 -3.78
C TYR A 41 -36.35 16.45 -3.34
N CYS A 42 -37.58 16.36 -2.81
CA CYS A 42 -38.37 17.55 -2.45
C CYS A 42 -38.84 17.59 -0.99
N GLY A 43 -38.54 16.57 -0.19
CA GLY A 43 -38.92 16.47 1.22
C GLY A 43 -40.41 16.19 1.48
N ALA A 44 -41.23 15.97 0.45
CA ALA A 44 -42.65 15.63 0.63
C ALA A 44 -42.80 14.23 1.24
N LYS A 45 -43.71 14.06 2.19
CA LYS A 45 -44.03 12.73 2.75
C LYS A 45 -44.61 11.83 1.66
N ALA A 46 -44.15 10.57 1.57
CA ALA A 46 -44.75 9.61 0.66
C ALA A 46 -46.06 9.10 1.29
N GLY A 47 -47.17 9.22 0.57
CA GLY A 47 -48.50 8.87 1.09
C GLY A 47 -48.77 7.38 1.03
N SER A 48 -48.53 6.65 2.13
CA SER A 48 -49.34 5.51 2.63
C SER A 48 -48.69 4.92 3.88
N MET A 49 -49.31 5.11 5.04
CA MET A 49 -48.96 4.42 6.29
C MET A 49 -49.38 2.95 6.23
N PRO A 50 -48.56 1.99 6.67
CA PRO A 50 -49.05 0.91 7.51
C PRO A 50 -49.16 1.44 8.95
N GLU A 51 -50.36 1.39 9.50
CA GLU A 51 -50.63 1.72 10.90
C GLU A 51 -49.89 0.74 11.83
N ALA A 52 -48.78 1.16 12.42
CA ALA A 52 -48.17 0.50 13.56
C ALA A 52 -47.58 1.54 14.50
N GLY A 53 -48.12 1.60 15.72
CA GLY A 53 -47.43 2.18 16.87
C GLY A 53 -47.72 3.65 17.14
N LYS A 54 -48.93 3.94 17.61
CA LYS A 54 -49.10 5.00 18.61
C LYS A 54 -48.39 4.56 19.90
N ALA A 55 -47.09 4.86 20.01
CA ALA A 55 -46.50 5.17 21.30
C ALA A 55 -46.37 6.69 21.30
N GLY A 56 -47.32 7.35 21.97
CA GLY A 56 -47.25 8.78 22.20
C GLY A 56 -45.94 9.10 22.92
N VAL A 57 -45.03 9.79 22.24
CA VAL A 57 -44.08 10.65 22.94
C VAL A 57 -44.84 11.94 23.15
N GLN A 58 -45.43 12.03 24.33
CA GLN A 58 -45.92 13.28 24.87
C GLN A 58 -44.75 14.26 24.86
N THR A 59 -44.88 15.32 24.07
CA THR A 59 -44.19 16.58 24.35
C THR A 59 -44.86 17.15 25.60
N GLU A 60 -44.53 16.58 26.75
CA GLU A 60 -44.72 17.20 28.05
C GLU A 60 -43.36 17.72 28.49
N GLU A 61 -43.34 18.98 28.91
CA GLU A 61 -42.20 19.73 29.38
C GLU A 61 -41.26 18.87 30.25
N ALA A 62 -40.10 18.52 29.70
CA ALA A 62 -39.01 17.90 30.44
C ALA A 62 -38.38 18.94 31.38
N VAL A 63 -39.04 19.16 32.52
CA VAL A 63 -38.39 19.70 33.71
C VAL A 63 -37.69 18.52 34.40
N ALA A 64 -36.34 18.59 34.44
CA ALA A 64 -35.37 17.59 34.95
C ALA A 64 -35.24 16.32 34.07
N CYS A 65 -34.10 15.97 33.48
CA CYS A 65 -32.70 16.17 33.84
C CYS A 65 -31.90 16.41 32.55
N LYS A 66 -31.46 17.66 32.32
CA LYS A 66 -30.57 18.01 31.19
C LYS A 66 -29.17 17.39 31.35
N ASP A 67 -28.89 16.79 32.51
CA ASP A 67 -27.58 16.28 32.89
C ASP A 67 -27.29 14.87 32.35
N GLY A 68 -28.29 14.11 31.89
CA GLY A 68 -28.11 12.71 31.45
C GLY A 68 -27.44 12.56 30.07
N LEU A 69 -27.93 13.28 29.07
CA LEU A 69 -27.44 13.17 27.68
C LEU A 69 -26.13 13.94 27.48
N GLU A 70 -26.01 15.14 28.05
CA GLU A 70 -24.76 15.91 28.07
C GLU A 70 -23.66 15.17 28.84
N GLY A 71 -24.00 14.47 29.93
CA GLY A 71 -23.07 13.61 30.65
C GLY A 71 -22.54 12.45 29.79
N LEU A 72 -23.41 11.80 29.01
CA LEU A 72 -23.01 10.73 28.10
C LEU A 72 -22.11 11.25 26.96
N PHE A 73 -22.48 12.37 26.32
CA PHE A 73 -21.65 12.98 25.28
C PHE A 73 -20.31 13.48 25.82
N SER A 74 -20.28 14.00 27.04
CA SER A 74 -19.04 14.37 27.74
C SER A 74 -18.14 13.16 27.96
N GLY A 75 -18.70 12.03 28.43
CA GLY A 75 -17.97 10.77 28.59
C GLY A 75 -17.40 10.23 27.27
N ILE A 76 -18.20 10.24 26.21
CA ILE A 76 -17.75 9.83 24.86
C ILE A 76 -16.62 10.75 24.37
N ARG A 77 -16.77 12.07 24.53
CA ARG A 77 -15.73 13.05 24.14
C ARG A 77 -14.44 12.86 24.92
N ALA A 78 -14.53 12.60 26.22
CA ALA A 78 -13.38 12.34 27.07
C ALA A 78 -12.65 11.05 26.67
N TYR A 79 -13.40 9.98 26.37
CA TYR A 79 -12.83 8.72 25.89
C TYR A 79 -12.10 8.90 24.55
N VAL A 80 -12.75 9.53 23.57
CA VAL A 80 -12.14 9.79 22.25
C VAL A 80 -10.90 10.66 22.39
N LYS A 81 -10.93 11.69 23.24
CA LYS A 81 -9.75 12.53 23.49
C LYS A 81 -8.60 11.73 24.09
N ASN A 82 -8.87 10.92 25.12
CA ASN A 82 -7.85 10.07 25.74
C ASN A 82 -7.23 9.09 24.74
N GLU A 83 -8.06 8.42 23.92
CA GLU A 83 -7.54 7.49 22.90
C GLU A 83 -6.76 8.23 21.81
N THR A 84 -7.19 9.45 21.43
CA THR A 84 -6.47 10.30 20.47
C THR A 84 -5.12 10.74 21.03
N ASP A 85 -5.06 11.19 22.29
CA ASP A 85 -3.83 11.63 22.96
C ASP A 85 -2.83 10.45 23.06
N LYS A 86 -3.32 9.26 23.38
CA LYS A 86 -2.53 8.03 23.41
C LYS A 86 -1.98 7.67 22.03
N GLN A 87 -2.81 7.71 20.99
CA GLN A 87 -2.38 7.47 19.60
C GLN A 87 -1.38 8.52 19.13
N GLN A 88 -1.57 9.79 19.49
CA GLN A 88 -0.63 10.88 19.15
C GLN A 88 0.72 10.68 19.81
N LYS A 89 0.75 10.25 21.08
CA LYS A 89 2.00 9.93 21.77
C LYS A 89 2.73 8.77 21.09
N GLU A 90 2.02 7.70 20.77
CA GLU A 90 2.59 6.54 20.07
C GLU A 90 3.12 6.94 18.67
N LEU A 91 2.39 7.81 17.97
CA LEU A 91 2.82 8.34 16.67
C LEU A 91 4.07 9.19 16.81
N ALA A 92 4.14 10.09 17.80
CA ALA A 92 5.31 10.91 18.06
C ALA A 92 6.56 10.07 18.40
N GLU A 93 6.39 9.00 19.18
CA GLU A 93 7.48 8.03 19.47
C GLU A 93 7.95 7.30 18.20
N LYS A 94 7.01 6.90 17.33
CA LYS A 94 7.32 6.29 16.03
C LYS A 94 8.01 7.26 15.08
N GLU A 95 7.55 8.50 15.00
CA GLU A 95 8.16 9.56 14.18
C GLU A 95 9.59 9.86 14.63
N ALA A 96 9.83 9.93 15.94
CA ALA A 96 11.19 10.06 16.49
C ALA A 96 12.08 8.87 16.09
N ARG A 97 11.56 7.64 16.13
CA ARG A 97 12.29 6.45 15.69
C ARG A 97 12.59 6.48 14.18
N ILE A 98 11.62 6.90 13.37
CA ILE A 98 11.81 7.04 11.91
C ILE A 98 12.92 8.05 11.63
N HIS A 99 12.92 9.22 12.28
CA HIS A 99 13.95 10.23 12.11
C HIS A 99 15.35 9.69 12.44
N THR A 100 15.50 8.96 13.55
CA THR A 100 16.77 8.31 13.91
C THR A 100 17.23 7.33 12.85
N LEU A 101 16.33 6.46 12.37
CA LEU A 101 16.66 5.49 11.33
C LEU A 101 17.02 6.16 9.99
N GLU A 102 16.39 7.27 9.65
CA GLU A 102 16.73 8.05 8.46
C GLU A 102 18.12 8.67 8.56
N GLN A 103 18.50 9.15 9.75
CA GLN A 103 19.86 9.64 9.99
C GLN A 103 20.89 8.51 9.86
N GLU A 104 20.64 7.35 10.48
CA GLU A 104 21.50 6.17 10.36
C GLU A 104 21.62 5.71 8.90
N ARG A 105 20.50 5.68 8.15
CA ARG A 105 20.50 5.33 6.72
C ARG A 105 21.35 6.30 5.91
N LYS A 106 21.26 7.61 6.19
CA LYS A 106 22.06 8.63 5.52
C LYS A 106 23.55 8.48 5.83
N GLU A 107 23.91 8.14 7.07
CA GLU A 107 25.29 7.85 7.46
C GLU A 107 25.83 6.60 6.74
N GLN A 108 25.02 5.54 6.64
CA GLN A 108 25.36 4.33 5.89
C GLN A 108 25.51 4.61 4.39
N GLU A 109 24.59 5.38 3.79
CA GLU A 109 24.67 5.78 2.38
C GLU A 109 25.97 6.57 2.10
N ALA A 110 26.36 7.47 3.00
CA ALA A 110 27.62 8.21 2.91
C ALA A 110 28.84 7.29 3.03
N LEU A 111 28.80 6.28 3.92
CA LEU A 111 29.86 5.28 4.05
C LEU A 111 29.98 4.43 2.78
N ILE A 112 28.86 3.98 2.23
CA ILE A 112 28.83 3.21 0.97
C ILE A 112 29.44 4.01 -0.18
N ALA A 113 29.10 5.30 -0.27
CA ALA A 113 29.67 6.18 -1.30
C ALA A 113 31.20 6.31 -1.17
N ARG A 114 31.72 6.48 0.05
CA ARG A 114 33.17 6.54 0.31
C ARG A 114 33.88 5.24 -0.06
N LEU A 115 33.33 4.10 0.35
CA LEU A 115 33.92 2.79 0.05
C LEU A 115 33.93 2.50 -1.45
N ARG A 116 32.88 2.91 -2.19
CA ARG A 116 32.87 2.78 -3.65
C ARG A 116 33.99 3.57 -4.30
N GLU A 117 34.23 4.80 -3.85
CA GLU A 117 35.33 5.62 -4.36
C GLU A 117 36.69 5.02 -4.01
N GLU A 118 36.86 4.49 -2.80
CA GLU A 118 38.09 3.79 -2.40
C GLU A 118 38.35 2.55 -3.27
N LEU A 119 37.32 1.74 -3.56
CA LEU A 119 37.45 0.59 -4.45
C LEU A 119 37.81 1.00 -5.88
N LYS A 120 37.26 2.10 -6.37
CA LYS A 120 37.61 2.66 -7.69
C LYS A 120 39.09 3.07 -7.74
N ASN A 121 39.53 3.84 -6.74
CA ASN A 121 40.93 4.26 -6.63
C ASN A 121 41.90 3.07 -6.52
N ARG A 122 41.50 1.97 -5.86
CA ARG A 122 42.27 0.73 -5.80
C ARG A 122 42.34 0.04 -7.18
N ALA A 123 41.21 -0.05 -7.89
CA ALA A 123 41.17 -0.64 -9.22
C ALA A 123 42.07 0.10 -10.22
N ASP A 124 42.07 1.44 -10.20
CA ASP A 124 42.94 2.25 -11.06
C ASP A 124 44.44 2.02 -10.76
N LYS A 125 44.78 1.79 -9.48
CA LYS A 125 46.15 1.48 -9.04
C LYS A 125 46.66 0.12 -9.51
N ASP A 126 45.77 -0.87 -9.66
CA ASP A 126 46.10 -2.20 -10.16
C ASP A 126 46.19 -2.26 -11.71
N THR A 127 45.62 -1.29 -12.42
CA THR A 127 45.67 -1.18 -13.89
C THR A 127 46.89 -0.45 -14.47
N ASP A 128 47.74 0.17 -13.64
CA ASP A 128 49.00 0.84 -14.07
C ASP A 128 50.20 -0.13 -14.14
N ALA A 129 50.01 -1.42 -13.82
CA ALA A 129 51.00 -2.45 -14.14
C ALA A 129 50.97 -2.70 -15.67
N PRO A 130 52.08 -2.52 -16.41
CA PRO A 130 52.11 -2.78 -17.84
C PRO A 130 51.65 -4.22 -18.06
N ALA A 131 50.57 -4.38 -18.84
CA ALA A 131 50.02 -5.69 -19.16
C ALA A 131 51.15 -6.59 -19.63
N PRO A 132 51.42 -7.74 -18.96
CA PRO A 132 52.48 -8.64 -19.40
C PRO A 132 52.12 -9.06 -20.83
N VAL A 133 53.01 -8.79 -21.78
CA VAL A 133 52.77 -9.02 -23.20
C VAL A 133 52.59 -10.53 -23.38
N LYS A 134 51.33 -10.98 -23.50
CA LYS A 134 51.00 -12.40 -23.64
C LYS A 134 51.31 -12.81 -25.07
N ASN A 135 52.47 -13.43 -25.29
CA ASN A 135 52.80 -14.07 -26.57
C ASN A 135 52.15 -15.45 -26.59
N GLU A 136 51.43 -15.81 -27.65
CA GLU A 136 50.77 -17.12 -27.75
C GLU A 136 51.64 -18.12 -28.54
N CYS A 137 51.56 -19.39 -28.18
CA CYS A 137 52.26 -20.44 -28.91
C CYS A 137 51.65 -20.60 -30.31
N PRO A 138 52.45 -20.50 -31.39
CA PRO A 138 51.94 -20.58 -32.76
C PRO A 138 51.36 -21.95 -33.13
N LYS A 139 51.63 -22.99 -32.33
CA LYS A 139 51.15 -24.35 -32.58
C LYS A 139 49.91 -24.74 -31.78
N CYS A 140 49.72 -24.22 -30.56
CA CYS A 140 48.60 -24.62 -29.70
C CYS A 140 47.83 -23.45 -29.06
N GLY A 141 48.20 -22.21 -29.34
CA GLY A 141 47.55 -21.01 -28.81
C GLY A 141 47.78 -20.76 -27.31
N ASN A 142 48.61 -21.55 -26.64
CA ASN A 142 48.85 -21.37 -25.21
C ASN A 142 49.64 -20.10 -24.92
N ALA A 143 49.26 -19.34 -23.90
CA ALA A 143 49.99 -18.15 -23.46
C ALA A 143 51.40 -18.51 -22.95
N LEU A 144 52.41 -17.81 -23.46
CA LEU A 144 53.83 -17.94 -23.16
C LEU A 144 54.29 -16.72 -22.38
N SER A 145 55.18 -16.93 -21.41
CA SER A 145 55.95 -15.84 -20.81
C SER A 145 57.17 -15.51 -21.67
N GLU A 146 57.73 -14.31 -21.50
CA GLU A 146 58.79 -13.76 -22.36
C GLU A 146 60.09 -14.57 -22.40
N ASP A 147 60.33 -15.47 -21.43
CA ASP A 147 61.58 -16.23 -21.30
C ASP A 147 61.47 -17.72 -21.67
N MET A 148 60.31 -18.18 -22.13
CA MET A 148 60.13 -19.59 -22.49
C MET A 148 60.80 -19.92 -23.83
N VAL A 149 61.67 -20.93 -23.83
CA VAL A 149 62.28 -21.51 -25.05
C VAL A 149 61.36 -22.54 -25.71
N PHE A 150 60.54 -23.23 -24.89
CA PHE A 150 59.58 -24.23 -25.32
C PHE A 150 58.21 -23.96 -24.71
N CYS A 151 57.15 -24.26 -25.46
CA CYS A 151 55.79 -24.23 -24.96
C CYS A 151 55.59 -25.34 -23.93
N ASN A 152 55.19 -24.96 -22.72
CA ASN A 152 54.89 -25.88 -21.62
C ASN A 152 53.66 -26.78 -21.85
N GLN A 153 52.81 -26.47 -22.82
CA GLN A 153 51.61 -27.28 -23.13
C GLN A 153 51.84 -28.27 -24.28
N CYS A 154 52.51 -27.86 -25.36
CA CYS A 154 52.65 -28.70 -26.55
C CYS A 154 54.10 -29.06 -26.92
N GLY A 155 55.09 -28.61 -26.14
CA GLY A 155 56.51 -28.89 -26.35
C GLY A 155 57.14 -28.18 -27.56
N THR A 156 56.38 -27.36 -28.28
CA THR A 156 56.89 -26.67 -29.47
C THR A 156 57.91 -25.61 -29.08
N LYS A 157 59.05 -25.58 -29.78
CA LYS A 157 60.08 -24.56 -29.59
C LYS A 157 59.57 -23.21 -30.10
N VAL A 158 59.68 -22.18 -29.26
CA VAL A 158 59.07 -20.85 -29.47
C VAL A 158 60.09 -19.73 -29.53
N ARG A 159 61.36 -20.00 -29.20
CA ARG A 159 62.49 -19.05 -29.28
C ARG A 159 63.74 -19.75 -29.83
#